data_AF-A0A8W8L213-F1
#
_entry.id   AF-A0A8W8L213-F1
#
_cell.length_a   1.000
_cell.length_b   1.000
_cell.length_c   1.000
_cell.angle_alpha   90.00
_cell.angle_beta   90.00
_cell.angle_gamma   90.00
#
_symmetry.space_group_name_H-M   'P 1'
#
loop_
_entity.id
_entity.type
_entity.pdbx_description
1 polymer ?
#
loop_
_entity_poly.entity_id
_entity_poly.type
_entity_poly.pdbx_seq_one_letter_code
_entity_poly.pdbx_strand_id
1 'polypeptide(L)'
;EMILYAAGDVTAIVPEVYENQKRYLEDNNLLAKFEERVEEEIFYYIDHSFKQKRRDRVDANVKEIIRNIDATYSSNASIIDFNEDGDEYRALKRIHFREAADVSVLIDRLKTELVRKDFIDLSEKLEQEGEDFVLMRSKVHLFDYEKHPDKLIADTAKIVNRKLNDIALKDVRTKYDMQSKLVFLSQIEKEALRSMRPSGFDDPDFPQVTLHLYWLLMEEDLQKKFDEFKETQRSFKMGEGYYKKMKFYIARRTRVPESLKRKARMFKNELDRTFGRDVVPSGNAGV
;
A
#
# COMPACT_ATOMS: atom_id res chain seq x y z
N GLU A 1 43.93 -4.06 -13.53
CA GLU A 1 43.77 -2.59 -13.34
C GLU A 1 42.41 -2.20 -12.77
N MET A 2 41.26 -2.50 -13.40
CA MET A 2 39.94 -2.08 -12.88
C MET A 2 39.60 -2.60 -11.47
N ILE A 3 40.06 -3.80 -11.09
CA ILE A 3 39.86 -4.35 -9.74
C ILE A 3 40.69 -3.58 -8.70
N LEU A 4 41.91 -3.18 -9.04
CA LEU A 4 42.79 -2.40 -8.14
C LEU A 4 42.32 -0.95 -8.02
N TYR A 5 41.75 -0.38 -9.09
CA TYR A 5 41.14 0.94 -9.08
C TYR A 5 39.88 0.97 -8.19
N ALA A 6 38.95 0.03 -8.37
CA ALA A 6 37.77 -0.08 -7.53
C ALA A 6 38.11 -0.42 -6.07
N ALA A 7 39.13 -1.25 -5.84
CA ALA A 7 39.67 -1.49 -4.50
C ALA A 7 40.28 -0.20 -3.92
N GLY A 8 40.97 0.60 -4.73
CA GLY A 8 41.53 1.90 -4.34
C GLY A 8 40.47 2.86 -3.80
N ASP A 9 39.33 2.99 -4.49
CA ASP A 9 38.21 3.84 -4.04
C ASP A 9 37.67 3.36 -2.68
N VAL A 10 37.48 2.06 -2.49
CA VAL A 10 37.00 1.51 -1.21
C VAL A 10 38.04 1.68 -0.10
N THR A 11 39.32 1.43 -0.39
CA THR A 11 40.39 1.41 0.64
C THR A 11 40.80 2.83 1.06
N ALA A 12 40.70 3.82 0.16
CA ALA A 12 41.04 5.20 0.45
C ALA A 12 39.86 6.02 0.99
N ILE A 13 38.67 5.88 0.40
CA ILE A 13 37.52 6.76 0.68
C ILE A 13 36.75 6.27 1.90
N VAL A 14 36.56 4.96 2.08
CA VAL A 14 35.73 4.45 3.17
C VAL A 14 36.29 4.82 4.55
N PRO A 15 37.60 4.72 4.83
CA PRO A 15 38.13 5.16 6.13
C PRO A 15 37.93 6.66 6.37
N GLU A 16 38.19 7.51 5.37
CA GLU A 16 38.04 8.96 5.51
C GLU A 16 36.57 9.37 5.69
N VAL A 17 35.67 8.81 4.88
CA VAL A 17 34.22 9.04 5.01
C VAL A 17 33.71 8.52 6.35
N TYR A 18 34.15 7.33 6.77
CA TYR A 18 33.76 6.75 8.05
C TYR A 18 34.23 7.61 9.21
N GLU A 19 35.49 8.02 9.26
CA GLU A 19 36.03 8.86 10.34
C GLU A 19 35.37 10.24 10.36
N ASN A 20 35.11 10.84 9.19
CA ASN A 20 34.41 12.12 9.11
C ASN A 20 32.95 12.02 9.58
N GLN A 21 32.23 10.97 9.17
CA GLN A 21 30.86 10.72 9.62
C GLN A 21 30.81 10.41 11.11
N LYS A 22 31.73 9.57 11.61
CA LYS A 22 31.83 9.23 13.03
C LYS A 22 32.12 10.47 13.86
N ARG A 23 33.11 11.28 13.48
CA ARG A 23 33.42 12.54 14.16
C ARG A 23 32.21 13.48 14.18
N TYR A 24 31.51 13.63 13.05
CA TYR A 24 30.29 14.41 12.98
C TYR A 24 29.21 13.89 13.95
N LEU A 25 29.01 12.57 14.02
CA LEU A 25 28.05 11.96 14.94
C LEU A 25 28.45 12.16 16.41
N GLU A 26 29.73 12.06 16.73
CA GLU A 26 30.26 12.29 18.08
C GLU A 26 30.12 13.76 18.49
N ASP A 27 30.58 14.69 17.64
CA ASP A 27 30.53 16.14 17.88
C ASP A 27 29.11 16.66 18.10
N ASN A 28 28.12 16.02 17.47
CA ASN A 28 26.71 16.38 17.58
C ASN A 28 25.93 15.51 18.59
N ASN A 29 26.58 14.65 19.37
CA ASN A 29 25.95 13.70 20.31
C ASN A 29 24.88 12.79 19.67
N LEU A 30 25.08 12.44 18.40
CA LEU A 30 24.19 11.59 17.61
C LEU A 30 24.62 10.13 17.57
N LEU A 31 25.80 9.78 18.09
CA LEU A 31 26.36 8.43 17.99
C LEU A 31 25.41 7.34 18.53
N ALA A 32 24.91 7.49 19.76
CA ALA A 32 23.98 6.53 20.34
C ALA A 32 22.67 6.41 19.54
N LYS A 33 22.17 7.52 19.00
CA LYS A 33 20.98 7.53 18.15
C LYS A 33 21.24 6.82 16.83
N PHE A 34 22.43 7.02 16.24
CA PHE A 34 22.85 6.36 15.01
C PHE A 34 22.98 4.84 15.21
N GLU A 35 23.63 4.40 16.29
CA GLU A 35 23.75 2.98 16.63
C GLU A 35 22.38 2.31 16.77
N GLU A 36 21.44 2.96 17.47
CA GLU A 36 20.05 2.47 17.56
C GLU A 36 19.40 2.35 16.17
N ARG A 37 19.68 3.29 15.25
CA ARG A 37 19.13 3.21 13.87
C ARG A 37 19.74 2.09 13.05
N VAL A 38 21.04 1.85 13.20
CA VAL A 38 21.73 0.74 12.51
C VAL A 38 21.19 -0.58 13.01
N GLU A 39 21.07 -0.75 14.33
CA GLU A 39 20.49 -1.94 14.95
C GLU A 39 19.06 -2.19 14.43
N GLU A 40 18.23 -1.16 14.41
CA GLU A 40 16.89 -1.27 13.85
C GLU A 40 16.87 -1.64 12.37
N GLU A 41 17.76 -1.09 11.54
CA GLU A 41 17.82 -1.43 10.11
C GLU A 41 18.23 -2.89 9.88
N ILE A 42 19.20 -3.37 10.68
CA ILE A 42 19.66 -4.78 10.63
C ILE A 42 18.52 -5.72 11.02
N PHE A 43 17.84 -5.44 12.13
CA PHE A 43 16.79 -6.33 12.64
C PHE A 43 15.41 -6.10 12.00
N TYR A 44 15.24 -5.05 11.18
CA TYR A 44 13.96 -4.71 10.55
C TYR A 44 13.32 -5.87 9.77
N TYR A 45 14.15 -6.69 9.11
CA TYR A 45 13.70 -7.82 8.30
C TYR A 45 13.68 -9.16 9.05
N ILE A 46 14.19 -9.18 10.29
CA ILE A 46 14.36 -10.39 11.10
C ILE A 46 13.32 -10.45 12.22
N ASP A 47 13.06 -9.32 12.88
CA ASP A 47 12.15 -9.24 14.02
C ASP A 47 11.02 -8.22 13.78
N HIS A 48 9.79 -8.71 13.88
CA HIS A 48 8.58 -7.91 13.76
C HIS A 48 8.47 -6.81 14.83
N SER A 49 9.07 -6.98 16.01
CA SER A 49 9.06 -5.98 17.08
C SER A 49 9.80 -4.70 16.67
N PHE A 50 10.96 -4.83 16.01
CA PHE A 50 11.76 -3.72 15.49
C PHE A 50 11.04 -2.97 14.37
N LYS A 51 10.30 -3.70 13.52
CA LYS A 51 9.43 -3.07 12.50
C LYS A 51 8.36 -2.20 13.12
N GLN A 52 7.72 -2.66 14.20
CA GLN A 52 6.72 -1.87 14.92
C GLN A 52 7.35 -0.67 15.63
N LYS A 53 8.48 -0.86 16.33
CA LYS A 53 9.22 0.23 17.00
C LYS A 53 9.60 1.35 16.03
N ARG A 54 10.12 1.01 14.84
CA ARG A 54 10.46 1.98 13.79
C ARG A 54 9.22 2.76 13.34
N ARG A 55 8.10 2.08 13.14
CA ARG A 55 6.83 2.70 12.73
C ARG A 55 6.35 3.70 13.77
N ASP A 56 6.24 3.28 15.03
CA ASP A 56 5.73 4.12 16.12
C ASP A 56 6.55 5.39 16.30
N ARG A 57 7.88 5.27 16.20
CA ARG A 57 8.76 6.43 16.26
C ARG A 57 8.58 7.36 15.06
N VAL A 58 8.54 6.82 13.84
CA VAL A 58 8.34 7.65 12.64
C VAL A 58 7.02 8.42 12.75
N ASP A 59 5.96 7.75 13.19
CA ASP A 59 4.65 8.37 13.40
C ASP A 59 4.70 9.45 14.49
N ALA A 60 5.44 9.22 15.59
CA ALA A 60 5.64 10.22 16.63
C ALA A 60 6.37 11.47 16.12
N ASN A 61 7.46 11.29 15.38
CA ASN A 61 8.21 12.41 14.79
C ASN A 61 7.36 13.21 13.80
N VAL A 62 6.57 12.52 12.95
CA VAL A 62 5.65 13.19 12.01
C VAL A 62 4.64 14.04 12.79
N LYS A 63 4.02 13.49 13.85
CA LYS A 63 3.06 14.24 14.66
C LYS A 63 3.67 15.46 15.35
N GLU A 64 4.92 15.35 15.81
CA GLU A 64 5.65 16.48 16.39
C GLU A 64 5.88 17.60 15.36
N ILE A 65 6.39 17.25 14.18
CA ILE A 65 6.62 18.23 13.10
C ILE A 65 5.29 18.89 12.68
N ILE A 66 4.22 18.13 12.52
CA ILE A 66 2.90 18.66 12.14
C ILE A 66 2.39 19.66 13.19
N ARG A 67 2.57 19.38 14.49
CA ARG A 67 2.21 20.33 15.56
C ARG A 67 3.07 21.59 15.51
N ASN A 68 4.35 21.47 15.20
CA ASN A 68 5.24 22.61 15.06
C ASN A 68 4.86 23.50 13.88
N ILE A 69 4.43 22.90 12.75
CA ILE A 69 3.88 23.65 11.62
C ILE A 69 2.66 24.46 12.07
N ASP A 70 1.71 23.81 12.73
CA ASP A 70 0.48 24.46 13.20
C ASP A 70 0.72 25.60 14.19
N ALA A 71 1.75 25.47 15.04
CA ALA A 71 2.11 26.49 16.03
C ALA A 71 2.89 27.68 15.45
N THR A 72 3.66 27.45 14.39
CA THR A 72 4.68 28.41 13.90
C THR A 72 4.24 29.14 12.64
N TYR A 73 3.48 28.48 11.76
CA TYR A 73 3.11 29.03 10.46
C TYR A 73 1.79 29.79 10.53
N SER A 74 1.69 30.84 9.71
CA SER A 74 0.46 31.63 9.62
C SER A 74 -0.67 30.82 8.96
N SER A 75 -1.91 31.19 9.26
CA SER A 75 -3.09 30.62 8.61
C SER A 75 -3.11 30.78 7.09
N ASN A 76 -2.24 31.61 6.51
CA ASN A 76 -2.15 31.85 5.06
C ASN A 76 -0.99 31.11 4.40
N ALA A 77 -0.21 30.32 5.15
CA ALA A 77 0.90 29.54 4.59
C ALA A 77 0.41 28.57 3.51
N SER A 78 1.15 28.46 2.42
CA SER A 78 0.87 27.60 1.28
C SER A 78 1.88 26.46 1.23
N ILE A 79 1.50 25.34 0.60
CA ILE A 79 2.43 24.22 0.44
C ILE A 79 3.71 24.59 -0.33
N ILE A 80 3.65 25.62 -1.19
CA ILE A 80 4.80 26.11 -1.96
C ILE A 80 5.85 26.83 -1.10
N ASP A 81 5.48 27.23 0.13
CA ASP A 81 6.38 27.91 1.06
C ASP A 81 7.33 26.92 1.75
N PHE A 82 7.08 25.62 1.61
CA PHE A 82 7.89 24.56 2.20
C PHE A 82 8.91 24.02 1.21
N ASN A 83 10.12 23.75 1.70
CA ASN A 83 11.14 23.03 0.93
C ASN A 83 10.69 21.58 0.69
N GLU A 84 10.69 21.11 -0.56
CA GLU A 84 10.28 19.74 -0.92
C GLU A 84 11.14 18.66 -0.24
N ASP A 85 12.41 19.00 0.07
CA ASP A 85 13.32 18.14 0.83
C ASP A 85 13.28 18.37 2.34
N GLY A 86 12.50 19.34 2.79
CA GLY A 86 12.31 19.68 4.20
C GLY A 86 11.51 18.64 4.98
N ASP A 87 11.73 18.63 6.29
CA ASP A 87 11.07 17.69 7.20
C ASP A 87 9.56 17.97 7.28
N GLU A 88 9.15 19.24 7.19
CA GLU A 88 7.76 19.67 7.18
C GLU A 88 6.99 19.13 5.97
N TYR A 89 7.55 19.27 4.77
CA TYR A 89 6.95 18.76 3.53
C TYR A 89 6.82 17.23 3.58
N ARG A 90 7.88 16.55 4.06
CA ARG A 90 7.87 15.09 4.24
C ARG A 90 6.88 14.62 5.30
N ALA A 91 6.70 15.38 6.38
CA ALA A 91 5.69 15.10 7.40
C ALA A 91 4.27 15.27 6.85
N LEU A 92 4.00 16.35 6.11
CA LEU A 92 2.73 16.57 5.40
C LEU A 92 2.44 15.47 4.38
N LYS A 93 3.47 14.96 3.68
CA LYS A 93 3.32 13.84 2.76
C LYS A 93 2.88 12.55 3.47
N ARG A 94 3.39 12.31 4.69
CA ARG A 94 3.13 11.10 5.47
C ARG A 94 1.82 11.10 6.26
N ILE A 95 1.41 12.23 6.82
CA ILE A 95 0.14 12.30 7.58
C ILE A 95 -1.04 11.98 6.67
N HIS A 96 -2.01 11.21 7.18
CA HIS A 96 -3.23 10.90 6.45
C HIS A 96 -4.17 12.12 6.43
N PHE A 97 -4.91 12.35 5.33
CA PHE A 97 -5.77 13.55 5.20
C PHE A 97 -6.85 13.66 6.30
N ARG A 98 -7.39 12.52 6.79
CA ARG A 98 -8.32 12.54 7.93
C ARG A 98 -7.63 12.99 9.23
N GLU A 99 -6.41 12.52 9.46
CA GLU A 99 -5.65 12.93 10.65
C GLU A 99 -5.27 14.41 10.56
N ALA A 100 -4.91 14.90 9.36
CA ALA A 100 -4.66 16.31 9.10
C ALA A 100 -5.88 17.17 9.43
N ALA A 101 -7.07 16.74 9.02
CA ALA A 101 -8.34 17.40 9.35
C ALA A 101 -8.63 17.45 10.86
N ASP A 102 -8.22 16.41 11.60
CA ASP A 102 -8.38 16.35 13.06
C ASP A 102 -7.37 17.24 13.81
N VAL A 103 -6.24 17.63 13.19
CA VAL A 103 -5.24 18.52 13.81
C VAL A 103 -5.71 19.97 13.79
N SER A 104 -5.87 20.55 12.61
CA SER A 104 -6.30 21.94 12.45
C SER A 104 -6.73 22.25 11.01
N VAL A 105 -7.43 23.38 10.83
CA VAL A 105 -7.85 23.87 9.50
C VAL A 105 -6.64 24.19 8.61
N LEU A 106 -5.55 24.69 9.19
CA LEU A 106 -4.32 24.98 8.44
C LEU A 106 -3.70 23.68 7.90
N ILE A 107 -3.53 22.68 8.75
CA ILE A 107 -2.92 21.40 8.37
C ILE A 107 -3.80 20.64 7.36
N ASP A 108 -5.12 20.66 7.51
CA ASP A 108 -6.06 20.11 6.53
C ASP A 108 -5.90 20.76 5.15
N ARG A 109 -5.84 22.10 5.11
CA ARG A 109 -5.65 22.83 3.85
C ARG A 109 -4.31 22.50 3.22
N LEU A 110 -3.21 22.57 3.96
CA LEU A 110 -1.87 22.27 3.45
C LEU A 110 -1.78 20.83 2.92
N LYS A 111 -2.37 19.87 3.64
CA LYS A 111 -2.45 18.48 3.17
C LYS A 111 -3.26 18.35 1.90
N THR A 112 -4.39 19.04 1.81
CA THR A 112 -5.25 19.05 0.62
C THR A 112 -4.54 19.66 -0.58
N GLU A 113 -3.84 20.78 -0.41
CA GLU A 113 -3.03 21.41 -1.46
C GLU A 113 -1.92 20.48 -1.96
N LEU A 114 -1.19 19.84 -1.04
CA LEU A 114 -0.15 18.86 -1.36
C LEU A 114 -0.72 17.69 -2.19
N VAL A 115 -1.83 17.12 -1.74
CA VAL A 115 -2.47 16.00 -2.42
C VAL A 115 -2.95 16.42 -3.82
N ARG A 116 -3.54 17.61 -3.97
CA ARG A 116 -3.92 18.14 -5.29
C ARG A 116 -2.72 18.23 -6.23
N LYS A 117 -1.60 18.81 -5.77
CA LYS A 117 -0.36 18.91 -6.55
C LYS A 117 0.13 17.51 -6.98
N ASP A 118 0.29 16.60 -6.03
CA ASP A 118 0.76 15.22 -6.30
C ASP A 118 -0.13 14.50 -7.34
N PHE A 119 -1.45 14.68 -7.28
CA PHE A 119 -2.37 14.06 -8.23
C PHE A 119 -2.35 14.71 -9.62
N ILE A 120 -2.15 16.03 -9.71
CA ILE A 120 -1.98 16.73 -10.99
C ILE A 120 -0.70 16.23 -11.65
N ASP A 121 0.43 16.27 -10.93
CA ASP A 121 1.73 15.81 -11.44
C ASP A 121 1.68 14.34 -11.90
N LEU A 122 1.01 13.48 -11.13
CA LEU A 122 0.82 12.07 -11.50
C LEU A 122 -0.08 11.90 -12.73
N SER A 123 -1.15 12.68 -12.84
CA SER A 123 -2.04 12.64 -14.01
C SER A 123 -1.32 13.10 -15.28
N GLU A 124 -0.53 14.18 -15.20
CA GLU A 124 0.26 14.69 -16.31
C GLU A 124 1.32 13.67 -16.76
N LYS A 125 2.04 13.04 -15.82
CA LYS A 125 2.99 11.96 -16.14
C LYS A 125 2.32 10.78 -16.83
N LEU A 126 1.15 10.36 -16.34
CA LEU A 126 0.37 9.29 -16.98
C LEU A 126 -0.09 9.66 -18.38
N GLU A 127 -0.32 10.94 -18.67
CA GLU A 127 -0.70 11.41 -20.01
C GLU A 127 0.49 11.51 -20.96
N GLN A 128 1.66 11.90 -20.44
CA GLN A 128 2.90 12.01 -21.22
C GLN A 128 3.49 10.64 -21.56
N GLU A 129 3.58 9.74 -20.57
CA GLU A 129 4.20 8.43 -20.73
C GLU A 129 3.21 7.38 -21.28
N GLY A 130 1.90 7.59 -21.05
CA GLY A 130 0.86 6.71 -21.55
C GLY A 130 1.07 5.24 -21.14
N GLU A 131 1.34 4.40 -22.13
CA GLU A 131 1.52 2.96 -21.93
C GLU A 131 2.94 2.58 -21.45
N ASP A 132 3.92 3.46 -21.61
CA ASP A 132 5.30 3.26 -21.16
C ASP A 132 5.51 3.69 -19.69
N PHE A 133 4.44 4.12 -19.03
CA PHE A 133 4.49 4.60 -17.66
C PHE A 133 5.04 3.55 -16.71
N VAL A 134 6.06 3.94 -15.93
CA VAL A 134 6.69 3.04 -14.96
C VAL A 134 5.76 2.85 -13.76
N LEU A 135 5.13 1.68 -13.70
CA LEU A 135 4.21 1.34 -12.63
C LEU A 135 4.86 1.41 -11.24
N MET A 136 4.16 2.06 -10.32
CA MET A 136 4.52 2.11 -8.91
C MET A 136 4.45 0.72 -8.28
N ARG A 137 5.18 0.52 -7.17
CA ARG A 137 5.15 -0.76 -6.43
C ARG A 137 3.75 -1.16 -5.95
N SER A 138 2.95 -0.18 -5.48
CA SER A 138 1.59 -0.39 -4.99
C SER A 138 0.80 0.92 -5.11
N LYS A 139 -0.50 0.80 -5.35
CA LYS A 139 -1.45 1.91 -5.42
C LYS A 139 -2.50 1.88 -4.31
N VAL A 140 -2.26 1.10 -3.24
CA VAL A 140 -3.20 0.96 -2.12
C VAL A 140 -3.62 2.33 -1.54
N HIS A 141 -2.67 3.25 -1.41
CA HIS A 141 -2.92 4.59 -0.88
C HIS A 141 -3.88 5.43 -1.75
N LEU A 142 -3.98 5.15 -3.07
CA LEU A 142 -4.88 5.87 -3.96
C LEU A 142 -6.36 5.57 -3.68
N PHE A 143 -6.66 4.35 -3.22
CA PHE A 143 -8.05 3.97 -2.90
C PHE A 143 -8.65 4.79 -1.77
N ASP A 144 -7.82 5.24 -0.82
CA ASP A 144 -8.29 6.10 0.27
C ASP A 144 -8.65 7.51 -0.24
N TYR A 145 -7.92 8.01 -1.24
CA TYR A 145 -8.17 9.30 -1.86
C TYR A 145 -9.41 9.31 -2.77
N GLU A 146 -9.88 8.17 -3.29
CA GLU A 146 -11.16 8.10 -4.01
C GLU A 146 -12.37 8.51 -3.15
N LYS A 147 -12.20 8.52 -1.82
CA LYS A 147 -13.18 8.93 -0.81
C LYS A 147 -12.80 10.24 -0.13
N HIS A 148 -11.91 11.02 -0.73
CA HIS A 148 -11.51 12.31 -0.18
C HIS A 148 -12.72 13.27 -0.12
N PRO A 149 -12.84 14.12 0.93
CA PRO A 149 -13.92 15.11 1.03
C PRO A 149 -13.94 16.10 -0.14
N ASP A 150 -12.76 16.46 -0.63
CA ASP A 150 -12.59 17.22 -1.86
C ASP A 150 -12.90 16.36 -3.11
N LYS A 151 -13.95 16.76 -3.83
CA LYS A 151 -14.41 16.05 -5.03
C LYS A 151 -13.39 16.06 -6.16
N LEU A 152 -12.60 17.12 -6.32
CA LEU A 152 -11.59 17.18 -7.39
C LEU A 152 -10.51 16.13 -7.13
N ILE A 153 -10.01 16.02 -5.89
CA ILE A 153 -9.09 14.95 -5.51
C ILE A 153 -9.73 13.58 -5.72
N ALA A 154 -10.96 13.39 -5.23
CA ALA A 154 -11.63 12.10 -5.31
C ALA A 154 -11.85 11.63 -6.75
N ASP A 155 -12.23 12.53 -7.65
CA ASP A 155 -12.50 12.20 -9.04
C ASP A 155 -11.19 12.01 -9.84
N THR A 156 -10.17 12.84 -9.61
CA THR A 156 -8.84 12.64 -10.19
C THR A 156 -8.23 11.31 -9.73
N ALA A 157 -8.36 10.96 -8.44
CA ALA A 157 -7.87 9.68 -7.91
C ALA A 157 -8.51 8.48 -8.61
N LYS A 158 -9.83 8.51 -8.89
CA LYS A 158 -10.52 7.45 -9.64
C LYS A 158 -9.99 7.33 -11.07
N ILE A 159 -9.75 8.46 -11.74
CA ILE A 159 -9.22 8.48 -13.12
C ILE A 159 -7.81 7.90 -13.15
N VAL A 160 -6.93 8.38 -12.27
CA VAL A 160 -5.56 7.89 -12.13
C VAL A 160 -5.54 6.39 -11.82
N ASN A 161 -6.35 5.94 -10.85
CA ASN A 161 -6.43 4.53 -10.49
C ASN A 161 -6.93 3.65 -11.65
N ARG A 162 -7.90 4.14 -12.44
CA ARG A 162 -8.35 3.44 -13.65
C ARG A 162 -7.22 3.32 -14.68
N LYS A 163 -6.54 4.42 -15.01
CA LYS A 163 -5.40 4.41 -15.95
C LYS A 163 -4.30 3.44 -15.49
N LEU A 164 -3.94 3.47 -14.21
CA LEU A 164 -2.95 2.54 -13.64
C LEU A 164 -3.41 1.07 -13.71
N ASN A 165 -4.71 0.79 -13.52
CA ASN A 165 -5.24 -0.55 -13.71
C ASN A 165 -5.15 -0.99 -15.18
N ASP A 166 -5.45 -0.11 -16.13
CA ASP A 166 -5.39 -0.43 -17.55
C ASP A 166 -3.96 -0.77 -17.99
N ILE A 167 -2.97 0.03 -17.56
CA ILE A 167 -1.55 -0.22 -17.81
C ILE A 167 -1.11 -1.55 -17.18
N ALA A 168 -1.43 -1.77 -15.90
CA ALA A 168 -1.08 -3.02 -15.21
C ALA A 168 -1.76 -4.26 -15.82
N LEU A 169 -3.02 -4.15 -16.27
CA LEU A 169 -3.71 -5.24 -16.93
C LEU A 169 -3.16 -5.51 -18.33
N LYS A 170 -2.70 -4.47 -19.04
CA LYS A 170 -1.96 -4.62 -20.30
C LYS A 170 -0.67 -5.40 -20.07
N ASP A 171 0.12 -5.01 -19.06
CA ASP A 171 1.33 -5.73 -18.65
C ASP A 171 1.05 -7.19 -18.33
N VAL A 172 -0.06 -7.48 -17.62
CA VAL A 172 -0.44 -8.86 -17.33
C VAL A 172 -0.70 -9.66 -18.61
N ARG A 173 -1.32 -9.04 -19.62
CA ARG A 173 -1.66 -9.69 -20.89
C ARG A 173 -0.43 -9.93 -21.76
N THR A 174 0.61 -9.10 -21.65
CA THR A 174 1.80 -9.17 -22.50
C THR A 174 2.92 -10.02 -21.88
N LYS A 175 3.08 -9.98 -20.56
CA LYS A 175 4.20 -10.63 -19.86
C LYS A 175 3.92 -12.09 -19.47
N TYR A 176 2.66 -12.46 -19.28
CA TYR A 176 2.30 -13.75 -18.70
C TYR A 176 1.51 -14.64 -19.66
N ASP A 177 1.45 -15.90 -19.31
CA ASP A 177 0.74 -16.97 -20.02
C ASP A 177 -0.09 -17.83 -19.06
N MET A 178 -0.71 -18.89 -19.58
CA MET A 178 -1.53 -19.82 -18.79
C MET A 178 -0.74 -20.68 -17.79
N GLN A 179 0.60 -20.68 -17.84
CA GLN A 179 1.45 -21.45 -16.92
C GLN A 179 2.08 -20.57 -15.84
N SER A 180 1.90 -19.25 -15.97
CA SER A 180 2.48 -18.25 -15.09
C SER A 180 1.96 -18.37 -13.66
N LYS A 181 2.88 -18.24 -12.69
CA LYS A 181 2.57 -18.34 -11.26
C LYS A 181 2.40 -16.95 -10.64
N LEU A 182 1.51 -16.85 -9.64
CA LEU A 182 1.26 -15.61 -8.90
C LEU A 182 2.49 -14.98 -8.25
N VAL A 183 3.55 -15.76 -7.99
CA VAL A 183 4.81 -15.25 -7.41
C VAL A 183 5.53 -14.28 -8.34
N PHE A 184 5.34 -14.40 -9.67
CA PHE A 184 5.96 -13.53 -10.66
C PHE A 184 5.20 -12.23 -10.91
N LEU A 185 3.98 -12.12 -10.38
CA LEU A 185 3.18 -10.90 -10.49
C LEU A 185 3.67 -9.89 -9.46
N SER A 186 3.90 -8.67 -9.94
CA SER A 186 4.12 -7.51 -9.08
C SER A 186 2.88 -7.22 -8.23
N GLN A 187 3.08 -6.45 -7.16
CA GLN A 187 2.00 -6.12 -6.25
C GLN A 187 0.92 -5.23 -6.91
N ILE A 188 1.31 -4.29 -7.78
CA ILE A 188 0.36 -3.44 -8.50
C ILE A 188 -0.48 -4.20 -9.53
N GLU A 189 0.08 -5.23 -10.19
CA GLU A 189 -0.66 -6.13 -11.09
C GLU A 189 -1.68 -6.96 -10.30
N LYS A 190 -1.30 -7.50 -9.12
CA LYS A 190 -2.24 -8.18 -8.22
C LYS A 190 -3.37 -7.26 -7.78
N GLU A 191 -3.07 -6.00 -7.46
CA GLU A 191 -4.07 -4.99 -7.12
C GLU A 191 -5.00 -4.69 -8.31
N ALA A 192 -4.46 -4.63 -9.53
CA ALA A 192 -5.26 -4.43 -10.74
C ALA A 192 -6.19 -5.62 -11.01
N LEU A 193 -5.68 -6.86 -10.90
CA LEU A 193 -6.52 -8.05 -10.98
C LEU A 193 -7.65 -8.02 -9.92
N ARG A 194 -7.36 -7.68 -8.67
CA ARG A 194 -8.39 -7.57 -7.61
C ARG A 194 -9.48 -6.53 -7.90
N SER A 195 -9.17 -5.51 -8.70
CA SER A 195 -10.12 -4.48 -9.11
C SER A 195 -11.13 -4.99 -10.16
N MET A 196 -10.78 -6.04 -10.90
CA MET A 196 -11.65 -6.62 -11.93
C MET A 196 -12.94 -7.20 -11.35
N ARG A 197 -13.98 -7.22 -12.19
CA ARG A 197 -15.31 -7.76 -11.88
C ARG A 197 -15.81 -8.68 -13.00
N PRO A 198 -15.10 -9.79 -13.29
CA PRO A 198 -15.56 -10.71 -14.31
C PRO A 198 -16.88 -11.37 -13.90
N SER A 199 -17.77 -11.54 -14.87
CA SER A 199 -19.04 -12.26 -14.76
C SER A 199 -18.84 -13.77 -14.60
N GLY A 200 -17.68 -14.29 -15.03
CA GLY A 200 -17.37 -15.72 -14.99
C GLY A 200 -15.95 -16.08 -15.44
N PHE A 201 -15.68 -17.38 -15.48
CA PHE A 201 -14.42 -17.99 -15.88
C PHE A 201 -14.11 -17.77 -17.35
N ASP A 202 -15.14 -17.76 -18.20
CA ASP A 202 -15.05 -17.56 -19.65
C ASP A 202 -15.69 -16.21 -20.05
N ASP A 203 -15.43 -15.16 -19.27
CA ASP A 203 -15.95 -13.83 -19.56
C ASP A 203 -15.30 -13.27 -20.84
N PRO A 204 -16.05 -13.00 -21.92
CA PRO A 204 -15.47 -12.53 -23.19
C PRO A 204 -14.86 -11.14 -23.10
N ASP A 205 -15.21 -10.34 -22.08
CA ASP A 205 -14.69 -8.98 -21.90
C ASP A 205 -13.23 -8.97 -21.42
N PHE A 206 -12.69 -10.12 -21.00
CA PHE A 206 -11.35 -10.25 -20.46
C PHE A 206 -10.55 -11.36 -21.15
N PRO A 207 -9.26 -11.15 -21.44
CA PRO A 207 -8.40 -12.21 -21.96
C PRO A 207 -8.30 -13.40 -21.01
N GLN A 208 -8.23 -14.60 -21.57
CA GLN A 208 -8.20 -15.86 -20.82
C GLN A 208 -7.04 -15.95 -19.83
N VAL A 209 -5.84 -15.47 -20.20
CA VAL A 209 -4.68 -15.41 -19.28
C VAL A 209 -4.98 -14.51 -18.08
N THR A 210 -5.59 -13.34 -18.30
CA THR A 210 -5.96 -12.41 -17.23
C THR A 210 -7.00 -13.03 -16.30
N LEU A 211 -8.03 -13.69 -16.85
CA LEU A 211 -9.03 -14.40 -16.05
C LEU A 211 -8.41 -15.55 -15.25
N HIS A 212 -7.54 -16.34 -15.86
CA HIS A 212 -6.84 -17.42 -15.19
C HIS A 212 -6.07 -16.93 -13.96
N LEU A 213 -5.22 -15.92 -14.13
CA LEU A 213 -4.44 -15.32 -13.04
C LEU A 213 -5.34 -14.64 -11.99
N TYR A 214 -6.42 -13.99 -12.41
CA TYR A 214 -7.43 -13.44 -11.51
C TYR A 214 -8.00 -14.52 -10.59
N TRP A 215 -8.47 -15.64 -11.15
CA TRP A 215 -9.11 -16.70 -10.37
C TRP A 215 -8.12 -17.42 -9.45
N LEU A 216 -6.88 -17.64 -9.89
CA LEU A 216 -5.81 -18.13 -9.01
C LEU A 216 -5.59 -17.18 -7.82
N LEU A 217 -5.53 -15.87 -8.08
CA LEU A 217 -5.35 -14.86 -7.04
C LEU A 217 -6.53 -14.85 -6.06
N MET A 218 -7.76 -14.98 -6.55
CA MET A 218 -8.95 -15.05 -5.69
C MET A 218 -8.93 -16.29 -4.80
N GLU A 219 -8.39 -17.41 -5.28
CA GLU A 219 -8.24 -18.63 -4.51
C GLU A 219 -7.16 -18.51 -3.43
N GLU A 220 -6.03 -17.87 -3.74
CA GLU A 220 -4.97 -17.57 -2.76
C GLU A 220 -5.46 -16.59 -1.68
N ASP A 221 -6.14 -15.51 -2.06
CA ASP A 221 -6.70 -14.52 -1.14
C ASP A 221 -7.75 -15.16 -0.20
N LEU A 222 -8.56 -16.08 -0.72
CA LEU A 222 -9.53 -16.84 0.06
C LEU A 222 -8.85 -17.77 1.06
N GLN A 223 -7.80 -18.47 0.63
CA GLN A 223 -7.05 -19.37 1.49
C GLN A 223 -6.39 -18.61 2.65
N LYS A 224 -5.70 -17.50 2.35
CA LYS A 224 -5.08 -16.62 3.36
C LYS A 224 -6.10 -16.15 4.40
N LYS A 225 -7.28 -15.72 3.95
CA LYS A 225 -8.36 -15.29 4.86
C LYS A 225 -8.94 -16.42 5.69
N PHE A 226 -8.99 -17.64 5.13
CA PHE A 226 -9.43 -18.81 5.87
C PHE A 226 -8.40 -19.24 6.93
N ASP A 227 -7.11 -19.15 6.62
CA ASP A 227 -6.04 -19.46 7.56
C ASP A 227 -6.00 -18.43 8.71
N GLU A 228 -6.13 -17.13 8.40
CA GLU A 228 -6.30 -16.06 9.40
C GLU A 228 -7.49 -16.33 10.33
N PHE A 229 -8.62 -16.79 9.77
CA PHE A 229 -9.79 -17.18 10.57
C PHE A 229 -9.47 -18.34 11.51
N LYS A 230 -8.74 -19.36 11.06
CA LYS A 230 -8.36 -20.49 11.92
C LYS A 230 -7.46 -20.07 13.07
N GLU A 231 -6.54 -19.14 12.83
CA GLU A 231 -5.62 -18.63 13.85
C GLU A 231 -6.32 -17.71 14.86
N THR A 232 -7.31 -16.93 14.40
CA THR A 232 -7.90 -15.83 15.18
C THR A 232 -9.42 -15.91 15.35
N GLN A 233 -9.99 -17.12 15.41
CA GLN A 233 -11.44 -17.38 15.35
C GLN A 233 -12.32 -16.41 16.17
N ARG A 234 -11.94 -16.12 17.42
CA ARG A 234 -12.74 -15.27 18.32
C ARG A 234 -12.70 -13.79 17.97
N SER A 235 -11.55 -13.29 17.51
CA SER A 235 -11.33 -11.89 17.15
C SER A 235 -11.43 -11.64 15.65
N PHE A 236 -11.76 -12.66 14.86
CA PHE A 236 -11.78 -12.59 13.41
C PHE A 236 -12.81 -11.57 12.92
N LYS A 237 -12.38 -10.72 11.98
CA LYS A 237 -13.20 -9.68 11.36
C LYS A 237 -13.18 -9.84 9.86
N MET A 238 -14.34 -9.65 9.24
CA MET A 238 -14.48 -9.66 7.79
C MET A 238 -15.31 -8.46 7.35
N GLY A 239 -14.80 -7.71 6.37
CA GLY A 239 -15.56 -6.63 5.75
C GLY A 239 -16.74 -7.16 4.94
N GLU A 240 -17.86 -6.45 4.98
CA GLU A 240 -19.10 -6.82 4.26
C GLU A 240 -18.85 -7.00 2.74
N GLY A 241 -18.00 -6.16 2.14
CA GLY A 241 -17.64 -6.28 0.73
C GLY A 241 -16.96 -7.60 0.39
N TYR A 242 -16.08 -8.10 1.27
CA TYR A 242 -15.43 -9.40 1.09
C TYR A 242 -16.43 -10.55 1.28
N TYR A 243 -17.32 -10.43 2.27
CA TYR A 243 -18.39 -11.41 2.50
C TYR A 243 -19.33 -11.52 1.29
N LYS A 244 -19.74 -10.38 0.70
CA LYS A 244 -20.53 -10.33 -0.54
C LYS A 244 -19.81 -11.01 -1.70
N LYS A 245 -18.49 -10.77 -1.85
CA LYS A 245 -17.65 -11.42 -2.87
C LYS A 245 -17.61 -12.94 -2.70
N MET A 246 -17.46 -13.43 -1.46
CA MET A 246 -17.50 -14.85 -1.16
C MET A 246 -18.88 -15.46 -1.47
N LYS A 247 -19.98 -14.75 -1.17
CA LYS A 247 -21.33 -15.19 -1.55
C LYS A 247 -21.53 -15.26 -3.07
N PHE A 248 -20.93 -14.35 -3.82
CA PHE A 248 -20.91 -14.42 -5.29
C PHE A 248 -20.21 -15.70 -5.78
N TYR A 249 -19.08 -16.09 -5.20
CA TYR A 249 -18.37 -17.32 -5.60
C TYR A 249 -19.23 -18.58 -5.48
N ILE A 250 -20.09 -18.67 -4.47
CA ILE A 250 -20.90 -19.86 -4.20
C ILE A 250 -22.28 -19.86 -4.87
N ALA A 251 -22.67 -18.77 -5.53
CA ALA A 251 -23.99 -18.64 -6.12
C ALA A 251 -24.20 -19.66 -7.26
N ARG A 252 -25.39 -20.28 -7.32
CA ARG A 252 -25.66 -21.44 -8.21
C ARG A 252 -25.44 -21.16 -9.70
N ARG A 253 -25.61 -19.92 -10.14
CA ARG A 253 -25.53 -19.52 -11.56
C ARG A 253 -24.21 -18.83 -11.93
N THR A 254 -23.24 -18.75 -11.03
CA THR A 254 -21.97 -18.11 -11.34
C THR A 254 -21.01 -19.10 -11.99
N ARG A 255 -20.35 -18.67 -13.06
CA ARG A 255 -19.36 -19.46 -13.79
C ARG A 255 -17.99 -19.33 -13.13
N VAL A 256 -17.91 -19.54 -11.81
CA VAL A 256 -16.66 -19.46 -11.04
C VAL A 256 -15.97 -20.84 -11.04
N PRO A 257 -14.63 -20.95 -11.03
CA PRO A 257 -13.95 -22.23 -10.95
C PRO A 257 -14.40 -23.09 -9.76
N GLU A 258 -14.61 -24.39 -9.99
CA GLU A 258 -15.15 -25.29 -8.96
C GLU A 258 -14.19 -25.47 -7.77
N SER A 259 -12.87 -25.32 -7.94
CA SER A 259 -11.91 -25.27 -6.82
C SER A 259 -12.26 -24.14 -5.86
N LEU A 260 -12.40 -22.93 -6.39
CA LEU A 260 -12.75 -21.73 -5.64
C LEU A 260 -14.14 -21.84 -5.03
N LYS A 261 -15.15 -22.35 -5.77
CA LYS A 261 -16.50 -22.56 -5.21
C LYS A 261 -16.50 -23.50 -4.02
N ARG A 262 -15.76 -24.62 -4.08
CA ARG A 262 -15.66 -25.58 -2.98
C ARG A 262 -15.01 -24.95 -1.76
N LYS A 263 -13.89 -24.26 -1.93
CA LYS A 263 -13.21 -23.54 -0.84
C LYS A 263 -14.10 -22.46 -0.22
N ALA A 264 -14.80 -21.67 -1.05
CA ALA A 264 -15.70 -20.63 -0.55
C ALA A 264 -16.90 -21.21 0.21
N ARG A 265 -17.45 -22.34 -0.24
CA ARG A 265 -18.50 -23.07 0.49
C ARG A 265 -17.99 -23.59 1.83
N MET A 266 -16.81 -24.21 1.85
CA MET A 266 -16.19 -24.68 3.09
C MET A 266 -16.00 -23.53 4.08
N PHE A 267 -15.40 -22.43 3.63
CA PHE A 267 -15.16 -21.28 4.50
C PHE A 267 -16.48 -20.66 5.00
N LYS A 268 -17.49 -20.48 4.12
CA LYS A 268 -18.80 -19.98 4.56
C LYS A 268 -19.44 -20.89 5.62
N ASN A 269 -19.37 -22.21 5.45
CA ASN A 269 -19.95 -23.15 6.41
C ASN A 269 -19.27 -23.03 7.78
N GLU A 270 -17.94 -22.85 7.82
CA GLU A 270 -17.23 -22.60 9.08
C GLU A 270 -17.63 -21.26 9.70
N LEU A 271 -17.74 -20.20 8.91
CA LEU A 271 -18.21 -18.90 9.40
C LEU A 271 -19.64 -18.97 9.96
N ASP A 272 -20.56 -19.63 9.24
CA ASP A 272 -21.95 -19.80 9.67
C ASP A 272 -22.03 -20.64 10.97
N ARG A 273 -21.12 -21.60 11.16
CA ARG A 273 -21.01 -22.39 12.40
C ARG A 273 -20.52 -21.55 13.58
N THR A 274 -19.56 -20.65 13.35
CA THR A 274 -18.92 -19.86 14.42
C THR A 274 -19.72 -18.62 14.79
N PHE A 275 -20.26 -17.89 13.82
CA PHE A 275 -20.90 -16.59 14.04
C PHE A 275 -22.43 -16.63 13.86
N GLY A 276 -22.98 -17.74 13.37
CA GLY A 276 -24.37 -17.85 12.98
C GLY A 276 -24.58 -17.62 11.48
N ARG A 277 -25.70 -18.13 10.98
CA ARG A 277 -25.99 -18.15 9.54
C ARG A 277 -26.09 -16.74 8.96
N ASP A 278 -25.32 -16.50 7.90
CA ASP A 278 -25.31 -15.23 7.17
C ASP A 278 -24.90 -13.99 8.01
N VAL A 279 -24.23 -14.22 9.16
CA VAL A 279 -23.66 -13.16 10.00
C VAL A 279 -22.28 -12.77 9.45
N VAL A 280 -22.04 -11.47 9.30
CA VAL A 280 -20.74 -10.93 8.90
C VAL A 280 -19.87 -10.80 10.15
N PRO A 281 -18.69 -11.47 10.22
CA PRO A 281 -17.81 -11.40 11.38
C PRO A 281 -17.35 -9.96 11.68
N SER A 282 -17.74 -9.42 12.85
CA SER A 282 -17.36 -8.08 13.32
C SER A 282 -16.36 -8.09 14.47
N GLY A 283 -15.86 -9.28 14.85
CA GLY A 283 -14.85 -9.48 15.89
C GLY A 283 -15.39 -9.61 17.32
N ASN A 284 -16.72 -9.64 17.48
CA ASN A 284 -17.40 -10.04 18.70
C ASN A 284 -18.22 -11.29 18.37
N ALA A 285 -17.62 -12.48 18.44
CA ALA A 285 -18.42 -13.70 18.55
C ALA A 285 -19.13 -13.63 19.91
N GLY A 286 -20.43 -13.34 19.89
CA GLY A 286 -21.25 -13.28 21.09
C GLY A 286 -21.50 -14.69 21.65
N VAL A 287 -21.11 -14.86 22.91
CA VAL A 287 -21.28 -16.00 23.84
C VAL A 287 -20.39 -17.22 23.58
#